data_AF-A0A368Z059-F1
#
_entry.id   AF-A0A368Z059-F1
#
_cell.length_a   1.000
_cell.length_b   1.000
_cell.length_c   1.000
_cell.angle_alpha   90.00
_cell.angle_beta   90.00
_cell.angle_gamma   90.00
#
_symmetry.space_group_name_H-M   'P 1'
#
loop_
_entity.id
_entity.type
_entity.pdbx_description
1 polymer ?
#
loop_
_entity_poly.entity_id
_entity_poly.type
_entity_poly.pdbx_seq_one_letter_code
_entity_poly.pdbx_strand_id
1 'polypeptide(L)'
;MRRSAMARLIGTGAMLTLLVACGGEKGESRPRAKPEQLDVAVLHSDAGSPDKKVLSRGRISTKSGEILILEPDGSVTEMALDSSEGRDAFAVTEADLLALNANLGLDLSGMPDMAPIAPREPTAQERALAEFAARTKPMRLNLPASFAAEPKDFQGAEVKSFDSNKKSGNSLVEVQANLRRGVDADTAFAYATCALASWADANGTPYARHIRTIRDERDGKVVVGSVFTLSGERPMGLTVMTTKDTLQECKTRGIPAA
;
A
#
# COMPACT_ATOMS: atom_id res chain seq x y z
N MET A 1 -25.74 47.73 67.63
CA MET A 1 -27.02 48.00 66.92
C MET A 1 -27.54 46.70 66.30
N ARG A 2 -28.85 46.45 66.46
CA ARG A 2 -29.80 45.51 65.79
C ARG A 2 -29.32 44.80 64.50
N ARG A 3 -29.79 43.63 64.05
CA ARG A 3 -30.53 42.43 64.52
C ARG A 3 -30.62 41.54 63.24
N SER A 4 -30.65 40.21 63.43
CA SER A 4 -31.41 39.21 62.63
C SER A 4 -31.16 38.97 61.12
N ALA A 5 -30.69 37.76 60.81
CA ALA A 5 -31.39 36.65 60.15
C ALA A 5 -32.35 36.86 58.93
N MET A 6 -32.12 35.97 57.94
CA MET A 6 -33.10 35.18 57.15
C MET A 6 -33.81 35.74 55.90
N ALA A 7 -33.78 34.89 54.86
CA ALA A 7 -34.86 34.51 53.93
C ALA A 7 -35.03 35.21 52.55
N ARG A 8 -34.76 34.40 51.50
CA ARG A 8 -35.46 34.13 50.22
C ARG A 8 -36.52 35.12 49.66
N LEU A 9 -36.44 35.40 48.35
CA LEU A 9 -37.50 35.30 47.30
C LEU A 9 -36.95 35.85 45.96
N ILE A 10 -36.74 35.00 44.93
CA ILE A 10 -37.53 34.84 43.69
C ILE A 10 -37.99 36.17 43.04
N GLY A 11 -37.52 36.44 41.82
CA GLY A 11 -38.05 37.47 40.93
C GLY A 11 -37.46 37.38 39.52
N THR A 12 -38.24 36.86 38.59
CA THR A 12 -38.05 36.84 37.13
C THR A 12 -37.93 38.25 36.53
N GLY A 13 -37.01 38.47 35.58
CA GLY A 13 -36.88 39.73 34.84
C GLY A 13 -36.30 39.49 33.44
N ALA A 14 -37.01 39.96 32.43
CA ALA A 14 -36.99 39.55 31.03
C ALA A 14 -35.75 39.95 30.20
N MET A 15 -35.52 39.16 29.13
CA MET A 15 -34.75 39.55 27.95
C MET A 15 -35.28 40.86 27.35
N LEU A 16 -34.37 41.75 26.93
CA LEU A 16 -34.61 42.64 25.80
C LEU A 16 -33.35 42.71 24.93
N THR A 17 -33.50 42.20 23.71
CA THR A 17 -32.58 42.29 22.59
C THR A 17 -32.70 43.68 21.95
N LEU A 18 -31.58 44.40 21.83
CA LEU A 18 -31.50 45.63 21.02
C LEU A 18 -30.76 45.31 19.72
N LEU A 19 -31.54 45.13 18.65
CA LEU A 19 -31.11 45.23 17.26
C LEU A 19 -30.80 46.70 16.95
N VAL A 20 -29.58 47.01 16.54
CA VAL A 20 -29.26 48.27 15.84
C VAL A 20 -28.72 47.93 14.46
N ALA A 21 -29.36 48.57 13.49
CA ALA A 21 -29.36 48.26 12.07
C ALA A 21 -28.11 48.73 11.32
N CYS A 22 -27.84 48.03 10.22
CA CYS A 22 -26.96 48.47 9.14
C CYS A 22 -27.56 49.68 8.40
N GLY A 23 -26.79 50.76 8.29
CA GLY A 23 -27.02 51.86 7.35
C GLY A 23 -25.67 52.26 6.75
N GLY A 24 -25.50 52.05 5.44
CA GLY A 24 -24.21 52.14 4.76
C GLY A 24 -23.77 53.55 4.42
N GLU A 25 -22.47 53.82 4.56
CA GLU A 25 -21.77 54.92 3.90
C GLU A 25 -20.87 54.34 2.80
N LYS A 26 -21.09 54.80 1.57
CA LYS A 26 -20.22 54.56 0.42
C LYS A 26 -18.92 55.35 0.63
N GLY A 27 -17.90 54.69 1.15
CA GLY A 27 -16.51 55.11 1.08
C GLY A 27 -15.70 53.97 0.50
N GLU A 28 -14.90 54.25 -0.53
CA GLU A 28 -13.99 53.31 -1.18
C GLU A 28 -13.21 52.47 -0.15
N SER A 29 -13.62 51.23 0.04
CA SER A 29 -12.89 50.28 0.86
C SER A 29 -11.66 49.81 0.08
N ARG A 30 -10.58 50.58 0.19
CA ARG A 30 -9.25 50.13 -0.22
C ARG A 30 -9.04 48.71 0.37
N PRO A 31 -8.59 47.73 -0.45
CA PRO A 31 -8.33 46.38 0.05
C PRO A 31 -7.45 46.45 1.31
N ARG A 32 -7.79 45.66 2.34
CA ARG A 32 -6.97 45.59 3.56
C ARG A 32 -5.53 45.28 3.15
N ALA A 33 -4.57 46.01 3.73
CA ALA A 33 -3.17 45.78 3.47
C ALA A 33 -2.83 44.31 3.77
N LYS A 34 -2.07 43.67 2.87
CA LYS A 34 -1.63 42.28 3.03
C LYS A 34 -0.88 42.15 4.37
N PRO A 35 -1.27 41.23 5.27
CA PRO A 35 -0.55 41.03 6.52
C PRO A 35 0.89 40.61 6.20
N GLU A 36 1.87 41.08 6.97
CA GLU A 36 3.28 40.79 6.70
C GLU A 36 3.63 39.30 6.87
N GLN A 37 2.84 38.58 7.67
CA GLN A 37 3.03 37.16 7.98
C GLN A 37 1.69 36.43 8.07
N LEU A 38 1.66 35.17 7.64
CA LEU A 38 0.52 34.26 7.79
C LEU A 38 0.96 33.06 8.63
N ASP A 39 0.27 32.79 9.74
CA ASP A 39 0.50 31.57 10.52
C ASP A 39 -0.30 30.42 9.90
N VAL A 40 0.36 29.29 9.65
CA VAL A 40 -0.24 28.11 9.01
C VAL A 40 0.04 26.84 9.80
N ALA A 41 -0.89 25.90 9.76
CA ALA A 41 -0.66 24.54 10.22
C ALA A 41 -0.36 23.67 9.01
N VAL A 42 0.79 23.00 9.00
CA VAL A 42 1.26 22.14 7.93
C VAL A 42 1.18 20.70 8.40
N LEU A 43 0.54 19.85 7.60
CA LEU A 43 0.44 18.42 7.84
C LEU A 43 1.47 17.72 6.96
N HIS A 44 2.50 17.12 7.56
CA HIS A 44 3.53 16.38 6.82
C HIS A 44 3.70 14.96 7.35
N SER A 45 4.22 14.08 6.50
CA SER A 45 4.56 12.71 6.90
C SER A 45 5.89 12.69 7.64
N ASP A 46 5.96 11.95 8.75
CA ASP A 46 7.20 11.74 9.49
C ASP A 46 8.22 10.98 8.61
N ALA A 47 9.46 11.47 8.53
CA ALA A 47 10.52 10.92 7.69
C ALA A 47 10.84 9.44 8.00
N GLY A 48 10.42 8.93 9.15
CA GLY A 48 10.52 7.51 9.53
C GLY A 48 9.23 6.69 9.40
N SER A 49 8.09 7.29 9.03
CA SER A 49 6.78 6.61 8.98
C SER A 49 5.81 7.36 8.06
N PRO A 50 5.73 7.01 6.75
CA PRO A 50 4.90 7.73 5.78
C PRO A 50 3.40 7.72 6.11
N ASP A 51 2.94 6.73 6.88
CA ASP A 51 1.55 6.60 7.34
C ASP A 51 1.22 7.50 8.56
N LYS A 52 2.23 8.09 9.21
CA LYS A 52 2.05 8.92 10.40
C LYS A 52 2.11 10.39 10.01
N LYS A 53 0.95 11.06 10.05
CA LYS A 53 0.83 12.49 9.78
C LYS A 53 1.09 13.30 11.05
N VAL A 54 2.01 14.27 10.98
CA VAL A 54 2.37 15.18 12.07
C VAL A 54 1.95 16.59 11.69
N LEU A 55 1.36 17.31 12.65
CA LEU A 55 0.95 18.72 12.49
C LEU A 55 2.04 19.63 13.06
N SER A 56 2.71 20.39 12.19
CA SER A 56 3.66 21.43 12.56
C SER A 56 3.07 22.82 12.32
N ARG A 57 3.46 23.81 13.11
CA ARG A 57 3.10 25.21 12.88
C ARG A 57 4.21 25.89 12.10
N GLY A 58 3.88 26.45 10.95
CA GLY A 58 4.79 27.23 10.11
C GLY A 58 4.34 28.69 10.00
N ARG A 59 5.26 29.55 9.60
CA ARG A 59 4.96 30.96 9.30
C ARG A 59 5.37 31.28 7.87
N ILE A 60 4.51 31.96 7.15
CA ILE A 60 4.75 32.38 5.76
C ILE A 60 4.99 33.88 5.74
N SER A 61 6.16 34.30 5.28
CA SER A 61 6.48 35.71 5.02
C SER A 61 5.81 36.14 3.71
N THR A 62 4.89 37.10 3.79
CA THR A 62 4.16 37.53 2.59
C THR A 62 4.94 38.51 1.72
N LYS A 63 6.10 38.98 2.22
CA LYS A 63 7.05 39.87 1.54
C LYS A 63 8.10 39.10 0.74
N SER A 64 8.61 37.99 1.28
CA SER A 64 9.69 37.20 0.63
C SER A 64 9.20 35.92 -0.05
N GLY A 65 7.97 35.45 0.22
CA GLY A 65 7.47 34.21 -0.37
C GLY A 65 8.20 32.97 0.17
N GLU A 66 8.71 33.06 1.40
CA GLU A 66 9.42 31.97 2.06
C GLU A 66 8.55 31.38 3.17
N ILE A 67 8.59 30.04 3.29
CA ILE A 67 8.05 29.34 4.43
C ILE A 67 9.17 29.10 5.42
N LEU A 68 8.94 29.57 6.66
CA LEU A 68 9.78 29.29 7.81
C LEU A 68 9.05 28.26 8.67
N ILE A 69 9.54 27.02 8.66
CA ILE A 69 9.01 25.95 9.51
C ILE A 69 9.88 25.89 10.76
N LEU A 70 9.26 26.12 11.92
CA LEU A 70 9.93 25.95 13.21
C LEU A 70 9.79 24.48 13.61
N GLU A 71 10.89 23.76 13.55
CA GLU A 71 10.96 22.36 13.90
C GLU A 71 10.85 22.16 15.42
N PRO A 72 10.46 20.96 15.89
CA PRO A 72 10.34 20.67 17.33
C PRO A 72 11.64 20.85 18.12
N ASP A 73 12.79 20.79 17.45
CA ASP A 73 14.12 21.02 18.02
C ASP A 73 14.53 22.50 18.08
N GLY A 74 13.67 23.40 17.58
CA GLY A 74 13.90 24.84 17.53
C GLY A 74 14.70 25.32 16.32
N SER A 75 15.07 24.44 15.40
CA SER A 75 15.67 24.83 14.12
C SER A 75 14.63 25.43 13.17
N VAL A 76 15.09 26.31 12.27
CA VAL A 76 14.25 26.95 11.25
C VAL A 76 14.70 26.43 9.89
N THR A 77 13.81 25.73 9.20
CA THR A 77 14.03 25.32 7.81
C THR A 77 13.39 26.38 6.91
N GLU A 78 14.21 26.98 6.04
CA GLU A 78 13.76 27.96 5.05
C GLU A 78 13.51 27.27 3.71
N MET A 79 12.35 27.52 3.11
CA MET A 79 12.05 27.04 1.76
C MET A 79 11.49 28.17 0.90
N ALA A 80 12.18 28.46 -0.20
CA ALA A 80 11.79 29.47 -1.18
C ALA A 80 10.70 28.90 -2.11
N LEU A 81 9.51 29.49 -2.08
CA LEU A 81 8.36 28.97 -2.85
C LEU A 81 8.50 29.13 -4.36
N ASP A 82 9.26 30.13 -4.80
CA ASP A 82 9.46 30.40 -6.23
C ASP A 82 10.51 29.49 -6.87
N SER A 83 11.24 28.69 -6.10
CA SER A 83 12.17 27.68 -6.59
C SER A 83 11.45 26.50 -7.25
N SER A 84 12.15 25.72 -8.06
CA SER A 84 11.61 24.46 -8.60
C SER A 84 11.18 23.51 -7.49
N GLU A 85 12.01 23.33 -6.45
CA GLU A 85 11.67 22.47 -5.32
C GLU A 85 10.46 22.98 -4.52
N GLY A 86 10.33 24.31 -4.36
CA GLY A 86 9.19 24.93 -3.69
C GLY A 86 7.89 24.79 -4.47
N ARG A 87 7.92 24.92 -5.80
CA ARG A 87 6.74 24.73 -6.65
C ARG A 87 6.29 23.27 -6.68
N ASP A 88 7.25 22.34 -6.73
CA ASP A 88 6.97 20.90 -6.73
C ASP A 88 6.43 20.43 -5.36
N ALA A 89 6.91 20.99 -4.25
CA ALA A 89 6.42 20.67 -2.90
C ALA A 89 4.96 21.10 -2.67
N PHE A 90 4.47 22.11 -3.41
CA PHE A 90 3.09 22.60 -3.35
C PHE A 90 2.29 22.31 -4.63
N ALA A 91 2.78 21.44 -5.51
CA ALA A 91 2.04 20.99 -6.68
C ALA A 91 0.88 20.09 -6.24
N VAL A 92 -0.24 20.71 -5.86
CA VAL A 92 -1.44 19.99 -5.41
C VAL A 92 -2.21 19.49 -6.62
N THR A 93 -2.46 18.18 -6.69
CA THR A 93 -3.30 17.61 -7.75
C THR A 93 -4.80 17.72 -7.40
N GLU A 94 -5.68 17.61 -8.40
CA GLU A 94 -7.13 17.60 -8.14
C GLU A 94 -7.55 16.40 -7.29
N ALA A 95 -6.86 15.26 -7.39
CA ALA A 95 -7.10 14.11 -6.53
C ALA A 95 -6.77 14.43 -5.06
N ASP A 96 -5.70 15.19 -4.81
CA ASP A 96 -5.34 15.65 -3.48
C ASP A 96 -6.34 16.69 -2.97
N LEU A 97 -6.79 17.62 -3.83
CA LEU A 97 -7.82 18.62 -3.48
C LEU A 97 -9.18 17.99 -3.23
N LEU A 98 -9.57 16.94 -3.95
CA LEU A 98 -10.81 16.19 -3.73
C LEU A 98 -10.74 15.39 -2.43
N ALA A 99 -9.59 14.78 -2.12
CA ALA A 99 -9.35 14.11 -0.85
C ALA A 99 -9.33 15.09 0.33
N LEU A 100 -8.84 16.31 0.13
CA LEU A 100 -8.91 17.41 1.10
C LEU A 100 -10.33 17.97 1.23
N ASN A 101 -11.06 18.17 0.14
CA ASN A 101 -12.44 18.68 0.14
C ASN A 101 -13.39 17.73 0.88
N ALA A 102 -13.26 16.42 0.68
CA ALA A 102 -14.02 15.40 1.41
C ALA A 102 -13.83 15.49 2.93
N ASN A 103 -12.73 16.10 3.40
CA ASN A 103 -12.41 16.27 4.81
C ASN A 103 -12.59 17.72 5.33
N LEU A 104 -12.62 18.73 4.46
CA LEU A 104 -12.56 20.16 4.83
C LEU A 104 -13.78 21.00 4.43
N GLY A 105 -14.73 20.44 3.66
CA GLY A 105 -16.00 21.12 3.36
C GLY A 105 -15.84 22.45 2.60
N LEU A 106 -15.00 22.46 1.56
CA LEU A 106 -14.73 23.66 0.76
C LEU A 106 -15.80 23.81 -0.34
N ASP A 107 -16.40 25.00 -0.46
CA ASP A 107 -17.34 25.33 -1.54
C ASP A 107 -16.58 25.81 -2.79
N LEU A 108 -16.57 24.97 -3.82
CA LEU A 108 -15.89 25.21 -5.09
C LEU A 108 -16.85 25.57 -6.24
N SER A 109 -18.11 25.91 -5.94
CA SER A 109 -19.18 26.18 -6.92
C SER A 109 -18.93 27.37 -7.87
N GLY A 110 -17.92 28.19 -7.60
CA GLY A 110 -17.53 29.34 -8.43
C GLY A 110 -16.26 29.15 -9.27
N MET A 111 -15.63 27.96 -9.27
CA MET A 111 -14.46 27.71 -10.10
C MET A 111 -14.86 27.45 -11.56
N PRO A 112 -14.12 28.01 -12.54
CA PRO A 112 -14.32 27.66 -13.94
C PRO A 112 -14.04 26.17 -14.17
N ASP A 113 -14.77 25.55 -15.11
CA ASP A 113 -14.50 24.18 -15.57
C ASP A 113 -13.04 24.09 -16.02
N MET A 114 -12.23 23.40 -15.23
CA MET A 114 -10.84 23.14 -15.55
C MET A 114 -10.81 22.16 -16.73
N ALA A 115 -9.99 22.46 -17.75
CA ALA A 115 -9.77 21.58 -18.89
C ALA A 115 -9.41 20.16 -18.44
N PRO A 116 -9.74 19.11 -19.21
CA PRO A 116 -9.47 17.73 -18.83
C PRO A 116 -7.98 17.55 -18.47
N ILE A 117 -7.74 17.07 -17.26
CA ILE A 117 -6.39 16.86 -16.73
C ILE A 117 -5.68 15.80 -17.58
N ALA A 118 -4.52 16.16 -18.13
CA ALA A 118 -3.65 15.20 -18.78
C ALA A 118 -3.27 14.10 -17.76
N PRO A 119 -3.37 12.81 -18.11
CA PRO A 119 -3.05 11.74 -17.19
C PRO A 119 -1.64 11.92 -16.62
N ARG A 120 -1.51 11.78 -15.29
CA ARG A 120 -0.23 11.94 -14.58
C ARG A 120 0.81 11.01 -15.19
N GLU A 121 2.00 11.52 -15.45
CA GLU A 121 3.12 10.67 -15.84
C GLU A 121 3.47 9.66 -14.74
N PRO A 122 3.80 8.40 -15.08
CA PRO A 122 4.17 7.39 -14.09
C PRO A 122 5.33 7.85 -13.20
N THR A 123 5.21 7.61 -11.89
CA THR A 123 6.29 7.87 -10.94
C THR A 123 7.50 6.99 -11.27
N ALA A 124 8.68 7.35 -10.76
CA ALA A 124 9.86 6.50 -10.89
C ALA A 124 9.62 5.09 -10.31
N GLN A 125 8.86 4.99 -9.21
CA GLN A 125 8.48 3.72 -8.60
C GLN A 125 7.57 2.88 -9.51
N GLU A 126 6.54 3.49 -10.11
CA GLU A 126 5.62 2.80 -11.03
C GLU A 126 6.36 2.27 -12.25
N ARG A 127 7.29 3.06 -12.81
CA ARG A 127 8.17 2.60 -13.89
C ARG A 127 9.04 1.42 -13.47
N ALA A 128 9.69 1.52 -12.31
CA ALA A 128 10.54 0.44 -11.79
C ALA A 128 9.74 -0.87 -11.54
N LEU A 129 8.53 -0.75 -11.00
CA LEU A 129 7.64 -1.91 -10.78
C LEU A 129 7.17 -2.51 -12.12
N ALA A 130 6.83 -1.68 -13.11
CA ALA A 130 6.44 -2.13 -14.44
C ALA A 130 7.60 -2.85 -15.15
N GLU A 131 8.81 -2.30 -15.09
CA GLU A 131 10.02 -2.93 -15.62
C GLU A 131 10.33 -4.26 -14.93
N PHE A 132 10.16 -4.33 -13.60
CA PHE A 132 10.33 -5.58 -12.87
C PHE A 132 9.26 -6.62 -13.26
N ALA A 133 7.99 -6.20 -13.36
CA ALA A 133 6.91 -7.07 -13.80
C ALA A 133 7.17 -7.63 -15.22
N ALA A 134 7.70 -6.82 -16.12
CA ALA A 134 8.08 -7.23 -17.48
C ALA A 134 9.21 -8.29 -17.51
N ARG A 135 10.02 -8.38 -16.44
CA ARG A 135 11.09 -9.39 -16.30
C ARG A 135 10.59 -10.71 -15.72
N THR A 136 9.34 -10.78 -15.28
CA THR A 136 8.73 -12.00 -14.75
C THR A 136 8.70 -13.08 -15.83
N LYS A 137 9.19 -14.27 -15.49
CA LYS A 137 9.17 -15.45 -16.35
C LYS A 137 8.28 -16.53 -15.74
N PRO A 138 7.68 -17.39 -16.58
CA PRO A 138 7.01 -18.59 -16.07
C PRO A 138 8.04 -19.48 -15.38
N MET A 139 7.63 -20.07 -14.25
CA MET A 139 8.40 -21.13 -13.60
C MET A 139 8.45 -22.33 -14.54
N ARG A 140 9.66 -22.85 -14.77
CA ARG A 140 9.88 -24.05 -15.56
C ARG A 140 10.47 -25.13 -14.69
N LEU A 141 10.12 -26.38 -14.98
CA LEU A 141 10.78 -27.52 -14.37
C LEU A 141 12.18 -27.61 -14.98
N ASN A 142 13.22 -27.41 -14.15
CA ASN A 142 14.62 -27.39 -14.58
C ASN A 142 15.14 -28.81 -14.92
N LEU A 143 14.53 -29.45 -15.90
CA LEU A 143 14.78 -30.84 -16.27
C LEU A 143 15.31 -30.92 -17.71
N PRO A 144 16.30 -31.77 -17.98
CA PRO A 144 16.87 -31.94 -19.31
C PRO A 144 15.80 -32.44 -20.30
N ALA A 145 15.99 -32.15 -21.58
CA ALA A 145 15.07 -32.60 -22.63
C ALA A 145 14.97 -34.13 -22.74
N SER A 146 16.03 -34.85 -22.34
CA SER A 146 16.10 -36.31 -22.28
C SER A 146 15.52 -36.91 -21.00
N PHE A 147 14.96 -36.10 -20.10
CA PHE A 147 14.38 -36.59 -18.85
C PHE A 147 13.21 -37.53 -19.14
N ALA A 148 13.22 -38.70 -18.51
CA ALA A 148 12.13 -39.65 -18.52
C ALA A 148 11.77 -40.00 -17.07
N ALA A 149 10.51 -39.75 -16.69
CA ALA A 149 10.03 -40.05 -15.36
C ALA A 149 9.93 -41.57 -15.15
N GLU A 150 10.58 -42.10 -14.12
CA GLU A 150 10.41 -43.48 -13.67
C GLU A 150 9.35 -43.53 -12.56
N PRO A 151 8.17 -44.17 -12.75
CA PRO A 151 7.08 -44.11 -11.77
C PRO A 151 7.45 -44.56 -10.35
N LYS A 152 8.40 -45.50 -10.22
CA LYS A 152 8.90 -46.02 -8.94
C LYS A 152 9.71 -45.01 -8.12
N ASP A 153 10.15 -43.91 -8.75
CA ASP A 153 10.94 -42.88 -8.09
C ASP A 153 10.06 -41.91 -7.28
N PHE A 154 8.76 -41.85 -7.58
CA PHE A 154 7.79 -40.98 -6.91
C PHE A 154 6.97 -41.81 -5.91
N GLN A 155 7.20 -41.60 -4.61
CA GLN A 155 6.64 -42.43 -3.53
C GLN A 155 5.46 -41.78 -2.79
N GLY A 156 4.94 -40.67 -3.33
CA GLY A 156 3.82 -39.92 -2.76
C GLY A 156 4.21 -38.49 -2.37
N ALA A 157 3.22 -37.61 -2.38
CA ALA A 157 3.36 -36.23 -1.93
C ALA A 157 2.17 -35.83 -1.04
N GLU A 158 2.46 -35.00 -0.05
CA GLU A 158 1.48 -34.43 0.87
C GLU A 158 1.54 -32.90 0.75
N VAL A 159 0.37 -32.27 0.76
CA VAL A 159 0.23 -30.82 0.67
C VAL A 159 -0.39 -30.30 1.95
N LYS A 160 0.32 -29.42 2.64
CA LYS A 160 -0.11 -28.77 3.88
C LYS A 160 -0.32 -27.28 3.66
N SER A 161 -1.56 -26.82 3.76
CA SER A 161 -1.88 -25.39 3.78
C SER A 161 -1.63 -24.79 5.16
N PHE A 162 -1.07 -23.59 5.17
CA PHE A 162 -0.97 -22.71 6.32
C PHE A 162 -1.84 -21.50 6.02
N ASP A 163 -3.13 -21.63 6.31
CA ASP A 163 -4.06 -20.53 6.12
C ASP A 163 -3.69 -19.38 7.07
N SER A 164 -3.50 -18.20 6.50
CA SER A 164 -3.33 -17.00 7.30
C SER A 164 -4.70 -16.38 7.52
N ASN A 165 -5.06 -16.09 8.77
CA ASN A 165 -6.27 -15.32 9.13
C ASN A 165 -6.26 -13.86 8.62
N LYS A 166 -5.35 -13.50 7.70
CA LYS A 166 -5.20 -12.16 7.15
C LYS A 166 -6.05 -12.02 5.89
N LYS A 167 -6.70 -10.87 5.76
CA LYS A 167 -7.47 -10.42 4.58
C LYS A 167 -6.64 -10.30 3.28
N SER A 168 -5.37 -10.70 3.25
CA SER A 168 -4.41 -10.43 2.16
C SER A 168 -4.45 -11.41 0.98
N GLY A 169 -5.45 -12.30 0.89
CA GLY A 169 -5.70 -13.12 -0.31
C GLY A 169 -4.66 -14.17 -0.70
N ASN A 170 -3.50 -14.19 -0.03
CA ASN A 170 -2.41 -15.13 -0.31
C ASN A 170 -2.31 -16.20 0.80
N SER A 171 -2.24 -17.47 0.41
CA SER A 171 -2.04 -18.60 1.33
C SER A 171 -0.61 -19.15 1.19
N LEU A 172 -0.08 -19.73 2.27
CA LEU A 172 1.22 -20.38 2.26
C LEU A 172 1.00 -21.89 2.27
N VAL A 173 1.67 -22.63 1.39
CA VAL A 173 1.53 -24.07 1.27
C VAL A 173 2.90 -24.73 1.27
N GLU A 174 3.07 -25.80 2.05
CA GLU A 174 4.22 -26.68 1.99
C GLU A 174 3.84 -28.00 1.33
N VAL A 175 4.63 -28.41 0.36
CA VAL A 175 4.53 -29.71 -0.29
C VAL A 175 5.69 -30.56 0.19
N GLN A 176 5.38 -31.69 0.81
CA GLN A 176 6.34 -32.72 1.17
C GLN A 176 6.23 -33.86 0.16
N ALA A 177 7.28 -34.09 -0.62
CA ALA A 177 7.34 -35.17 -1.59
C ALA A 177 8.38 -36.21 -1.17
N ASN A 178 7.98 -37.48 -1.21
CA ASN A 178 8.82 -38.63 -0.92
C ASN A 178 9.28 -39.25 -2.23
N LEU A 179 10.59 -39.45 -2.36
CA LEU A 179 11.22 -40.01 -3.54
C LEU A 179 12.16 -41.16 -3.19
N ARG A 180 12.42 -42.01 -4.18
CA ARG A 180 13.44 -43.05 -4.06
C ARG A 180 14.82 -42.42 -3.82
N ARG A 181 15.68 -43.13 -3.08
CA ARG A 181 17.09 -42.76 -2.93
C ARG A 181 17.80 -42.64 -4.27
N GLY A 182 18.61 -41.59 -4.41
CA GLY A 182 19.41 -41.32 -5.61
C GLY A 182 18.73 -40.42 -6.63
N VAL A 183 17.47 -40.02 -6.41
CA VAL A 183 16.82 -38.99 -7.23
C VAL A 183 17.48 -37.63 -6.95
N ASP A 184 17.78 -36.92 -8.04
CA ASP A 184 18.42 -35.61 -8.01
C ASP A 184 17.48 -34.50 -7.51
N ALA A 185 18.06 -33.34 -7.21
CA ALA A 185 17.33 -32.22 -6.63
C ALA A 185 16.33 -31.58 -7.60
N ASP A 186 16.64 -31.52 -8.91
CA ASP A 186 15.76 -30.92 -9.91
C ASP A 186 14.52 -31.79 -10.11
N THR A 187 14.69 -33.13 -10.16
CA THR A 187 13.57 -34.08 -10.22
C THR A 187 12.72 -34.04 -8.95
N ALA A 188 13.34 -33.95 -7.78
CA ALA A 188 12.61 -33.82 -6.51
C ALA A 188 11.79 -32.51 -6.46
N PHE A 189 12.37 -31.39 -6.85
CA PHE A 189 11.67 -30.11 -6.94
C PHE A 189 10.54 -30.14 -7.97
N ALA A 190 10.78 -30.76 -9.13
CA ALA A 190 9.77 -30.89 -10.18
C ALA A 190 8.56 -31.70 -9.70
N TYR A 191 8.79 -32.80 -8.97
CA TYR A 191 7.71 -33.58 -8.38
C TYR A 191 6.89 -32.79 -7.36
N ALA A 192 7.55 -32.08 -6.44
CA ALA A 192 6.86 -31.22 -5.47
C ALA A 192 6.04 -30.11 -6.16
N THR A 193 6.57 -29.55 -7.24
CA THR A 193 5.87 -28.55 -8.07
C THR A 193 4.66 -29.14 -8.78
N CYS A 194 4.76 -30.36 -9.32
CA CYS A 194 3.64 -31.04 -9.96
C CYS A 194 2.52 -31.40 -8.98
N ALA A 195 2.87 -31.87 -7.78
CA ALA A 195 1.93 -32.12 -6.70
C ALA A 195 1.21 -30.84 -6.25
N LEU A 196 1.96 -29.73 -6.12
CA LEU A 196 1.36 -28.42 -5.84
C LEU A 196 0.37 -28.02 -6.93
N ALA A 197 0.73 -28.18 -8.20
CA ALA A 197 -0.11 -27.73 -9.31
C ALA A 197 -1.45 -28.49 -9.37
N SER A 198 -1.45 -29.79 -9.10
CA SER A 198 -2.69 -30.58 -8.99
C SER A 198 -3.58 -30.08 -7.85
N TRP A 199 -2.99 -29.91 -6.67
CA TRP A 199 -3.71 -29.40 -5.50
C TRP A 199 -4.23 -27.97 -5.72
N ALA A 200 -3.41 -27.10 -6.32
CA ALA A 200 -3.76 -25.71 -6.61
C ALA A 200 -4.91 -25.61 -7.61
N ASP A 201 -4.97 -26.52 -8.60
CA ASP A 201 -6.07 -26.60 -9.56
C ASP A 201 -7.39 -27.00 -8.89
N ALA A 202 -7.32 -27.99 -8.00
CA ALA A 202 -8.47 -28.43 -7.21
C ALA A 202 -8.99 -27.33 -6.26
N ASN A 203 -8.11 -26.44 -5.79
CA ASN A 203 -8.46 -25.32 -4.90
C ASN A 203 -8.71 -23.99 -5.64
N GLY A 204 -8.71 -23.99 -6.98
CA GLY A 204 -9.02 -22.79 -7.77
C GLY A 204 -7.98 -21.67 -7.67
N THR A 205 -6.72 -22.00 -7.34
CA THR A 205 -5.62 -21.03 -7.24
C THR A 205 -4.76 -21.05 -8.51
N PRO A 206 -4.77 -19.98 -9.33
CA PRO A 206 -4.11 -19.99 -10.65
C PRO A 206 -2.60 -19.74 -10.61
N TYR A 207 -2.10 -19.12 -9.53
CA TYR A 207 -0.69 -18.73 -9.42
C TYR A 207 -0.05 -19.22 -8.13
N ALA A 208 1.23 -19.59 -8.23
CA ALA A 208 2.09 -19.82 -7.08
C ALA A 208 3.47 -19.18 -7.25
N ARG A 209 4.10 -18.81 -6.14
CA ARG A 209 5.50 -18.37 -6.09
C ARG A 209 6.28 -19.25 -5.14
N HIS A 210 7.39 -19.80 -5.61
CA HIS A 210 8.30 -20.59 -4.80
C HIS A 210 9.02 -19.71 -3.77
N ILE A 211 9.14 -20.22 -2.54
CA ILE A 211 9.82 -19.54 -1.42
C ILE A 211 11.11 -20.27 -1.05
N ARG A 212 11.04 -21.59 -0.86
CA ARG A 212 12.20 -22.41 -0.47
C ARG A 212 11.96 -23.87 -0.77
N THR A 213 13.05 -24.61 -0.88
CA THR A 213 13.05 -26.08 -0.90
C THR A 213 14.14 -26.59 0.04
N ILE A 214 13.79 -27.55 0.90
CA ILE A 214 14.72 -28.29 1.75
C ILE A 214 14.67 -29.74 1.33
N ARG A 215 15.85 -30.35 1.16
CA ARG A 215 16.00 -31.78 0.86
C ARG A 215 16.64 -32.46 2.06
N ASP A 216 16.12 -33.63 2.41
CA ASP A 216 16.65 -34.48 3.47
C ASP A 216 16.65 -35.95 3.01
N GLU A 217 17.46 -36.78 3.65
CA GLU A 217 17.46 -38.22 3.43
C GLU A 217 17.12 -38.95 4.74
N ARG A 218 15.96 -39.62 4.77
CA ARG A 218 15.45 -40.33 5.95
C ARG A 218 15.00 -41.73 5.57
N ASP A 219 15.35 -42.73 6.37
CA ASP A 219 14.95 -44.13 6.17
C ASP A 219 15.25 -44.69 4.78
N GLY A 220 16.36 -44.25 4.17
CA GLY A 220 16.74 -44.65 2.81
C GLY A 220 15.83 -44.06 1.72
N LYS A 221 15.11 -42.97 2.00
CA LYS A 221 14.28 -42.20 1.07
C LYS A 221 14.76 -40.75 1.00
N VAL A 222 14.50 -40.10 -0.12
CA VAL A 222 14.70 -38.66 -0.29
C VAL A 222 13.39 -37.97 0.03
N VAL A 223 13.40 -37.04 0.98
CA VAL A 223 12.24 -36.22 1.33
C VAL A 223 12.54 -34.79 0.90
N VAL A 224 11.62 -34.18 0.17
CA VAL A 224 11.75 -32.78 -0.24
C VAL A 224 10.55 -31.97 0.27
N GLY A 225 10.84 -30.92 1.03
CA GLY A 225 9.86 -29.97 1.52
C GLY A 225 9.98 -28.65 0.74
N SER A 226 9.01 -28.37 -0.12
CA SER A 226 8.97 -27.14 -0.94
C SER A 226 7.83 -26.24 -0.49
N VAL A 227 8.13 -24.97 -0.20
CA VAL A 227 7.15 -23.99 0.28
C VAL A 227 6.84 -22.98 -0.82
N PHE A 228 5.55 -22.68 -0.97
CA PHE A 228 5.02 -21.79 -1.98
C PHE A 228 4.00 -20.83 -1.38
N THR A 229 3.91 -19.63 -1.97
CA THR A 229 2.78 -18.71 -1.75
C THR A 229 1.81 -18.87 -2.91
N LEU A 230 0.54 -19.10 -2.61
CA LEU A 230 -0.55 -19.13 -3.58
C LEU A 230 -1.23 -17.78 -3.67
N SER A 231 -1.72 -17.44 -4.87
CA SER A 231 -2.46 -16.20 -5.10
C SER A 231 -3.50 -16.34 -6.22
N GLY A 232 -4.58 -15.57 -6.11
CA GLY A 232 -5.59 -15.40 -7.16
C GLY A 232 -5.11 -14.52 -8.31
N GLU A 233 -4.18 -13.61 -8.03
CA GLU A 233 -3.59 -12.69 -9.00
C GLU A 233 -2.12 -13.05 -9.24
N ARG A 234 -1.55 -12.59 -10.36
CA ARG A 234 -0.15 -12.88 -10.68
C ARG A 234 0.74 -12.18 -9.65
N PRO A 235 1.46 -12.93 -8.78
CA PRO A 235 2.32 -12.31 -7.78
C PRO A 235 3.52 -11.64 -8.45
N MET A 236 4.05 -10.59 -7.82
CA MET A 236 5.35 -10.05 -8.23
C MET A 236 6.46 -11.07 -7.97
N GLY A 237 7.38 -11.22 -8.93
CA GLY A 237 8.56 -12.05 -8.79
C GLY A 237 9.21 -12.34 -10.13
N LEU A 238 10.49 -12.72 -10.13
CA LEU A 238 11.18 -13.08 -11.37
C LEU A 238 10.68 -14.40 -11.97
N THR A 239 10.12 -15.27 -11.14
CA THR A 239 9.64 -16.59 -11.52
C THR A 239 8.31 -16.86 -10.85
N VAL A 240 7.27 -17.11 -11.65
CA VAL A 240 5.91 -17.37 -11.18
C VAL A 240 5.38 -18.64 -11.82
N MET A 241 4.86 -19.55 -11.00
CA MET A 241 4.18 -20.74 -11.46
C MET A 241 2.76 -20.39 -11.91
N THR A 242 2.36 -20.88 -13.07
CA THR A 242 0.97 -20.94 -13.50
C THR A 242 0.47 -22.37 -13.36
N THR A 243 -0.67 -22.56 -12.70
CA THR A 243 -1.19 -23.89 -12.37
C THR A 243 -1.43 -24.74 -13.63
N LYS A 244 -2.03 -24.14 -14.67
CA LYS A 244 -2.37 -24.85 -15.91
C LYS A 244 -1.15 -25.23 -16.75
N ASP A 245 -0.20 -24.31 -16.94
CA ASP A 245 1.00 -24.61 -17.75
C ASP A 245 1.89 -25.64 -17.05
N THR A 246 1.99 -25.55 -15.72
CA THR A 246 2.73 -26.51 -14.90
C THR A 246 2.12 -27.91 -15.02
N LEU A 247 0.80 -28.05 -14.88
CA LEU A 247 0.13 -29.34 -15.08
C LEU A 247 0.37 -29.91 -16.48
N GLN A 248 0.36 -29.05 -17.51
CA GLN A 248 0.66 -29.48 -18.87
C GLN A 248 2.12 -29.95 -19.01
N GLU A 249 3.07 -29.25 -18.41
CA GLU A 249 4.48 -29.64 -18.39
C GLU A 249 4.68 -30.97 -17.64
N CYS A 250 4.06 -31.15 -16.48
CA CYS A 250 4.10 -32.39 -15.69
C CYS A 250 3.60 -33.59 -16.50
N LYS A 251 2.44 -33.44 -17.17
CA LYS A 251 1.88 -34.47 -18.06
C LYS A 251 2.83 -34.80 -19.21
N THR A 252 3.40 -33.78 -19.85
CA THR A 252 4.33 -33.94 -20.98
C THR A 252 5.60 -34.68 -20.57
N ARG A 253 6.09 -34.45 -19.34
CA ARG A 253 7.29 -35.10 -18.79
C ARG A 253 7.02 -36.43 -18.07
N GLY A 254 5.77 -36.85 -17.98
CA GLY A 254 5.36 -38.08 -17.29
C GLY A 254 5.51 -38.02 -15.76
N ILE A 255 5.64 -36.82 -15.17
CA ILE A 255 5.76 -36.66 -13.72
C ILE A 255 4.36 -36.75 -13.10
N PRO A 256 4.13 -37.65 -12.13
CA PRO A 256 2.84 -37.74 -11.48
C PRO A 256 2.53 -36.45 -10.74
N ALA A 257 1.32 -35.92 -10.95
CA ALA A 257 0.85 -34.71 -10.28
C ALA A 257 0.23 -34.99 -8.89
N ALA A 258 0.47 -36.19 -8.35
CA ALA A 258 -0.15 -36.78 -7.15
C ALA A 258 -1.67 -36.98 -7.25
#